data_AF-A0A534SMT5-F1
#
_entry.id   AF-A0A534SMT5-F1
#
_cell.length_a   1.000
_cell.length_b   1.000
_cell.length_c   1.000
_cell.angle_alpha   90.00
_cell.angle_beta   90.00
_cell.angle_gamma   90.00
#
_symmetry.space_group_name_H-M   'P 1'
#
loop_
_entity.id
_entity.type
_entity.pdbx_description
1 polymer ?
#
loop_
_entity_poly.entity_id
_entity_poly.type
_entity_poly.pdbx_seq_one_letter_code
_entity_poly.pdbx_strand_id
1 'polypeptide(L)'
;MIARQLAESGIKVELVPQEYPIYWGRDGVNGGKLPFYYAGRSAYDADTFYDQYFHTGVTKRTGYSNPELDKLIEEEQQTGDHKKRVGILQQAGRIVMEDAPVVPLYTLAEIYGLARNIIWQGNPNNEIIVADMKIKG
;
A
#
# COMPACT_ATOMS: atom_id res chain seq x y z
N MET A 1 15.01 -12.90 -3.50
CA MET A 1 15.97 -11.77 -3.40
C MET A 1 15.96 -11.14 -2.01
N ILE A 2 14.82 -10.66 -1.49
CA ILE A 2 14.74 -10.02 -0.15
C ILE A 2 15.21 -10.94 0.99
N ALA A 3 14.76 -12.19 1.04
CA ALA A 3 15.21 -13.14 2.06
C ALA A 3 16.74 -13.36 2.06
N ARG A 4 17.38 -13.26 0.89
CA ARG A 4 18.83 -13.33 0.75
C ARG A 4 19.51 -12.07 1.29
N GLN A 5 19.01 -10.89 0.94
CA GLN A 5 19.54 -9.62 1.44
C GLN A 5 19.44 -9.53 2.97
N LEU A 6 18.32 -10.00 3.55
CA LEU A 6 18.16 -10.08 5.00
C LEU A 6 19.15 -11.07 5.63
N ALA A 7 19.39 -12.22 4.99
CA ALA A 7 20.39 -13.19 5.46
C ALA A 7 21.82 -12.66 5.40
N GLU A 8 22.17 -11.86 4.39
CA GLU A 8 23.48 -11.18 4.29
C GLU A 8 23.70 -10.19 5.45
N SER A 9 22.63 -9.62 6.00
CA SER A 9 22.64 -8.78 7.21
C SER A 9 22.50 -9.58 8.52
N GLY A 10 22.50 -10.91 8.47
CA GLY A 10 22.39 -11.79 9.64
C GLY A 10 20.97 -12.10 10.11
N ILE A 11 19.94 -11.64 9.39
CA ILE A 11 18.53 -11.93 9.71
C ILE A 11 18.11 -13.22 9.02
N LYS A 12 17.79 -14.26 9.80
CA LYS A 12 17.26 -15.51 9.27
C LYS A 12 15.79 -15.35 8.89
N VAL A 13 15.44 -15.70 7.67
CA VAL A 13 14.07 -15.58 7.13
C VAL A 13 13.63 -16.93 6.61
N GLU A 14 12.43 -17.35 7.01
CA GLU A 14 11.72 -18.50 6.46
C GLU A 14 10.57 -17.99 5.58
N LEU A 15 10.46 -18.51 4.36
CA LEU A 15 9.36 -18.18 3.46
C LEU A 15 8.19 -19.12 3.71
N VAL A 16 7.05 -18.56 4.12
CA VAL A 16 5.82 -19.31 4.36
C VAL A 16 4.83 -19.00 3.23
N PRO A 17 4.68 -19.87 2.21
CA PRO A 17 3.68 -19.69 1.18
C PRO A 17 2.28 -19.98 1.76
N GLN A 18 1.33 -19.08 1.50
CA GLN A 18 -0.07 -19.26 1.90
C GLN A 18 -1.00 -18.91 0.74
N GLU A 19 -2.15 -19.57 0.69
CA GLU A 19 -3.21 -19.18 -0.23
C GLU A 19 -3.72 -17.78 0.11
N TYR A 20 -4.04 -16.99 -0.93
CA TYR A 20 -4.42 -15.59 -0.79
C TYR A 20 -5.53 -15.33 0.25
N PRO A 21 -6.62 -16.12 0.32
CA PRO A 21 -7.69 -15.88 1.30
C PRO A 21 -7.25 -16.05 2.75
N ILE A 22 -6.31 -16.96 3.02
CA ILE A 22 -5.74 -17.18 4.35
C ILE A 22 -4.75 -16.05 4.65
N TYR A 23 -3.86 -15.77 3.70
CA TYR A 23 -2.84 -14.73 3.81
C TYR A 23 -3.42 -13.34 4.09
N TRP A 24 -4.48 -12.94 3.37
CA TRP A 24 -5.17 -11.66 3.60
C TRP A 24 -6.30 -11.76 4.63
N GLY A 25 -6.63 -12.95 5.12
CA GLY A 25 -7.75 -13.17 6.02
C GLY A 25 -7.51 -12.67 7.45
N ARG A 26 -8.44 -13.05 8.34
CA ARG A 26 -8.35 -12.76 9.79
C ARG A 26 -7.18 -13.47 10.47
N ASP A 27 -6.69 -14.55 9.89
CA ASP A 27 -5.53 -15.29 10.41
C ASP A 27 -4.21 -14.82 9.81
N GLY A 28 -4.26 -13.85 8.88
CA GLY A 28 -3.10 -13.27 8.21
C GLY A 28 -3.00 -11.75 8.39
N VAL A 29 -2.81 -11.03 7.28
CA VAL A 29 -2.56 -9.58 7.24
C VAL A 29 -3.70 -8.80 7.90
N ASN A 30 -4.97 -9.03 7.54
CA ASN A 30 -6.09 -8.27 8.13
C ASN A 30 -6.28 -8.54 9.63
N GLY A 31 -5.76 -9.67 10.13
CA GLY A 31 -5.75 -9.99 11.55
C GLY A 31 -4.60 -9.41 12.35
N GLY A 32 -3.56 -8.89 11.70
CA GLY A 32 -2.30 -8.54 12.36
C GLY A 32 -1.58 -9.74 12.94
N LYS A 33 -1.69 -10.90 12.27
CA LYS A 33 -1.14 -12.19 12.76
C LYS A 33 0.19 -12.57 12.13
N LEU A 34 0.63 -11.85 11.11
CA LEU A 34 1.89 -12.10 10.44
C LEU A 34 2.98 -11.19 11.03
N PRO A 35 4.13 -11.75 11.45
CA PRO A 35 5.22 -10.96 12.03
C PRO A 35 5.94 -10.11 10.98
N PHE A 36 5.96 -10.56 9.73
CA PHE A 36 6.52 -9.85 8.59
C PHE A 36 5.86 -10.38 7.32
N TYR A 37 5.46 -9.50 6.41
CA TYR A 37 4.72 -9.90 5.22
C TYR A 37 4.99 -8.95 4.04
N TYR A 38 4.77 -9.45 2.83
CA TYR A 38 4.97 -8.70 1.59
C TYR A 38 3.62 -8.31 0.99
N ALA A 39 3.34 -7.02 0.91
CA ALA A 39 2.12 -6.51 0.32
C ALA A 39 2.41 -5.32 -0.60
N GLY A 40 1.61 -5.22 -1.66
CA GLY A 40 1.51 -4.03 -2.49
C GLY A 40 0.15 -3.38 -2.29
N ARG A 41 0.08 -2.08 -2.55
CA ARG A 41 -1.18 -1.34 -2.56
C ARG A 41 -1.17 -0.26 -3.64
N SER A 42 -2.17 -0.29 -4.50
CA SER A 42 -2.51 0.84 -5.35
C SER A 42 -3.34 1.84 -4.54
N ALA A 43 -3.02 3.12 -4.66
CA ALA A 43 -3.71 4.21 -3.98
C ALA A 43 -3.77 5.42 -4.90
N TYR A 44 -4.96 5.96 -5.13
CA TYR A 44 -5.12 7.23 -5.83
C TYR A 44 -4.87 8.41 -4.89
N ASP A 45 -5.46 8.34 -3.69
CA ASP A 45 -5.23 9.29 -2.62
C ASP A 45 -4.29 8.69 -1.55
N ALA A 46 -3.36 9.51 -1.08
CA ALA A 46 -2.41 9.16 -0.03
C ALA A 46 -3.09 8.85 1.30
N ASP A 47 -4.19 9.54 1.64
CA ASP A 47 -4.98 9.32 2.87
C ASP A 47 -5.35 7.84 3.00
N THR A 48 -5.85 7.24 1.92
CA THR A 48 -6.31 5.85 1.99
C THR A 48 -5.18 4.88 2.32
N PHE A 49 -3.91 5.25 2.05
CA PHE A 49 -2.76 4.47 2.52
C PHE A 49 -2.46 4.77 3.99
N TYR A 50 -2.40 6.05 4.36
CA TYR A 50 -2.09 6.46 5.73
C TYR A 50 -3.12 5.96 6.75
N ASP A 51 -4.40 6.24 6.50
CA ASP A 51 -5.51 5.83 7.36
C ASP A 51 -5.55 4.31 7.54
N GLN A 52 -5.48 3.58 6.43
CA GLN A 52 -5.64 2.13 6.46
C GLN A 52 -4.47 1.39 7.13
N TYR A 53 -3.23 1.88 6.99
CA TYR A 53 -2.04 1.17 7.48
C TYR A 53 -1.44 1.74 8.76
N PHE A 54 -1.70 3.00 9.09
CA PHE A 54 -1.01 3.67 10.19
C PHE A 54 -1.91 4.40 11.17
N HIS A 55 -3.18 4.67 10.84
CA HIS A 55 -4.11 5.24 11.81
C HIS A 55 -4.50 4.18 12.85
N THR A 56 -4.25 4.52 14.10
CA THR A 56 -4.46 3.63 15.24
C THR A 56 -5.88 3.06 15.26
N GLY A 57 -5.97 1.72 15.29
CA GLY A 57 -7.24 1.02 15.46
C GLY A 57 -8.09 0.85 14.20
N VAL A 58 -7.73 1.50 13.08
CA VAL A 58 -8.44 1.34 11.80
C VAL A 58 -8.23 -0.07 11.22
N THR A 59 -6.98 -0.54 11.18
CA THR A 59 -6.68 -1.93 10.87
C THR A 59 -5.61 -2.51 11.79
N LYS A 60 -5.48 -3.84 11.77
CA LYS A 60 -4.44 -4.56 12.53
C LYS A 60 -3.20 -4.88 11.68
N ARG A 61 -3.15 -4.40 10.44
CA ARG A 61 -2.22 -4.92 9.42
C ARG A 61 -0.76 -4.75 9.81
N THR A 62 -0.40 -3.57 10.30
CA THR A 62 0.96 -3.24 10.73
C THR A 62 1.14 -3.42 12.24
N GLY A 63 0.05 -3.38 13.02
CA GLY A 63 0.11 -3.29 14.47
C GLY A 63 0.70 -1.98 15.01
N TYR A 64 0.91 -1.00 14.13
CA TYR A 64 1.52 0.29 14.43
C TYR A 64 0.52 1.27 15.05
N SER A 65 1.01 2.14 15.94
CA SER A 65 0.22 3.20 16.58
C SER A 65 1.14 4.35 16.96
N ASN A 66 0.77 5.57 16.56
CA ASN A 66 1.48 6.79 16.91
C ASN A 66 0.49 7.96 17.02
N PRO A 67 0.24 8.50 18.23
CA PRO A 67 -0.74 9.57 18.43
C PRO A 67 -0.43 10.89 17.70
N GLU A 68 0.84 11.13 17.33
CA GLU A 68 1.21 12.29 16.52
C GLU A 68 0.81 12.08 15.06
N LEU A 69 1.04 10.88 14.53
CA LEU A 69 0.60 10.52 13.19
C LEU A 69 -0.92 10.52 13.07
N ASP A 70 -1.63 9.98 14.07
CA ASP A 70 -3.10 9.97 14.10
C ASP A 70 -3.67 11.39 13.95
N LYS A 71 -3.11 12.37 14.68
CA LYS A 71 -3.52 13.79 14.56
C LYS A 71 -3.30 14.36 13.16
N LEU A 72 -2.18 14.01 12.51
CA LEU A 72 -1.91 14.49 11.15
C LEU A 72 -2.88 13.89 10.13
N ILE A 73 -3.24 12.61 10.29
CA ILE A 73 -4.25 11.93 9.46
C ILE A 73 -5.62 12.59 9.67
N GLU A 74 -6.02 12.83 10.92
CA GLU A 74 -7.29 13.52 11.21
C GLU A 74 -7.30 14.96 10.66
N GLU A 75 -6.20 15.69 10.75
CA GLU A 75 -6.11 17.08 10.25
C GLU A 75 -6.19 17.16 8.72
N GLU A 76 -5.50 16.28 8.01
CA GLU A 76 -5.52 16.29 6.54
C GLU A 76 -6.88 15.88 5.98
N GLN A 77 -7.60 14.98 6.67
CA GLN A 77 -8.97 14.59 6.31
C GLN A 77 -9.98 15.74 6.51
N GLN A 78 -9.72 16.65 7.45
CA GLN A 78 -10.63 17.78 7.76
C GLN A 78 -10.35 19.03 6.92
N THR A 79 -9.18 19.14 6.28
CA THR A 79 -8.82 20.36 5.56
C THR A 79 -9.32 20.39 4.12
N GLY A 80 -9.96 21.49 3.74
CA GLY A 80 -10.32 21.77 2.33
C GLY A 80 -9.23 22.47 1.52
N ASP A 81 -8.12 22.89 2.15
CA ASP A 81 -7.01 23.55 1.46
C ASP A 81 -6.01 22.51 0.98
N HIS A 82 -5.90 22.35 -0.35
CA HIS A 82 -5.02 21.38 -0.98
C HIS A 82 -3.53 21.59 -0.62
N LYS A 83 -3.06 22.83 -0.58
CA LYS A 83 -1.64 23.11 -0.29
C LYS A 83 -1.32 22.79 1.17
N LYS A 84 -2.25 23.11 2.08
CA LYS A 84 -2.13 22.73 3.49
C LYS A 84 -2.13 21.21 3.63
N ARG A 85 -3.05 20.51 2.95
CA ARG A 85 -3.17 19.05 2.96
C ARG A 85 -1.86 18.37 2.55
N VAL A 86 -1.24 18.82 1.46
CA VAL A 86 0.06 18.30 1.00
C VAL A 86 1.15 18.48 2.07
N GLY A 87 1.18 19.63 2.74
CA GLY A 87 2.13 19.89 3.82
C GLY A 87 1.96 18.98 5.04
N ILE A 88 0.72 18.62 5.38
CA ILE A 88 0.41 17.68 6.48
C ILE A 88 0.83 16.26 6.08
N LEU A 89 0.44 15.80 4.87
CA LEU A 89 0.79 14.47 4.36
C LEU A 89 2.31 14.27 4.26
N GLN A 90 3.08 15.32 3.96
CA GLN A 90 4.54 15.27 3.98
C GLN A 90 5.11 15.08 5.39
N GLN A 91 4.49 15.67 6.41
CA GLN A 91 4.89 15.46 7.81
C GLN A 91 4.56 14.04 8.25
N ALA A 92 3.36 13.55 7.94
CA ALA A 92 2.96 12.16 8.19
C ALA A 92 3.95 11.17 7.54
N GLY A 93 4.34 11.42 6.28
CA GLY A 93 5.32 10.61 5.57
C GLY A 93 6.71 10.60 6.23
N ARG A 94 7.15 11.70 6.84
CA ARG A 94 8.42 11.73 7.58
C ARG A 94 8.37 10.85 8.81
N ILE A 95 7.30 10.93 9.60
CA ILE A 95 7.10 10.06 10.76
C ILE A 95 7.15 8.58 10.33
N VAL A 96 6.41 8.21 9.29
CA VAL A 96 6.42 6.83 8.78
C VAL A 96 7.81 6.40 8.30
N MET A 97 8.58 7.29 7.67
CA MET A 97 9.94 6.96 7.22
C MET A 97 10.94 6.84 8.39
N GLU A 98 10.78 7.64 9.43
CA GLU A 98 11.63 7.63 10.63
C GLU A 98 11.34 6.43 11.53
N ASP A 99 10.07 6.12 11.76
CA ASP A 99 9.64 5.00 12.60
C ASP A 99 9.71 3.65 11.87
N ALA A 100 9.79 3.68 10.53
CA ALA A 100 9.92 2.52 9.65
C ALA A 100 8.94 1.35 9.95
N PRO A 101 7.62 1.58 10.13
CA PRO A 101 6.65 0.50 10.35
C PRO A 101 6.44 -0.36 9.10
N VAL A 102 6.89 0.12 7.94
CA VAL A 102 6.94 -0.61 6.67
C VAL A 102 8.27 -0.32 5.98
N VAL A 103 8.70 -1.23 5.08
CA VAL A 103 9.89 -1.05 4.25
C VAL A 103 9.45 -0.81 2.80
N PRO A 104 9.53 0.43 2.28
CA PRO A 104 9.23 0.70 0.88
C PRO A 104 10.21 -0.04 -0.04
N LEU A 105 9.70 -0.71 -1.07
CA LEU A 105 10.52 -1.50 -1.99
C LEU A 105 10.62 -0.85 -3.37
N TYR A 106 9.49 -0.69 -4.06
CA TYR A 106 9.40 -0.10 -5.39
C TYR A 106 7.95 0.22 -5.74
N THR A 107 7.76 1.12 -6.71
CA THR A 107 6.47 1.29 -7.41
C THR A 107 6.45 0.36 -8.62
N LEU A 108 5.37 -0.43 -8.75
CA LEU A 108 5.21 -1.35 -9.87
C LEU A 108 5.02 -0.58 -11.17
N ALA A 109 5.72 -1.01 -12.22
CA ALA A 109 5.42 -0.61 -13.58
C ALA A 109 4.26 -1.47 -14.10
N GLU A 110 3.22 -0.81 -14.58
CA GLU A 110 2.01 -1.48 -15.02
C GLU A 110 2.14 -1.91 -16.48
N ILE A 111 2.02 -3.20 -16.71
CA ILE A 111 2.25 -3.81 -18.03
C ILE A 111 0.99 -4.55 -18.44
N TYR A 112 0.41 -4.12 -19.57
CA TYR A 112 -0.82 -4.70 -20.12
C TYR A 112 -0.53 -5.41 -21.45
N GLY A 113 -1.00 -6.64 -21.57
CA GLY A 113 -1.04 -7.36 -22.84
C GLY A 113 -2.34 -7.05 -23.59
N LEU A 114 -2.23 -6.46 -24.78
CA LEU A 114 -3.39 -6.16 -25.64
C LEU A 114 -3.37 -7.00 -26.92
N ALA A 115 -4.53 -7.57 -27.28
CA ALA A 115 -4.73 -8.09 -28.62
C ALA A 115 -4.66 -6.94 -29.65
N ARG A 116 -4.09 -7.20 -30.84
CA ARG A 116 -3.79 -6.15 -31.85
C ARG A 116 -5.02 -5.38 -32.33
N ASN A 117 -6.19 -6.01 -32.27
CA ASN A 117 -7.47 -5.44 -32.66
C ASN A 117 -8.21 -4.73 -31.51
N ILE A 118 -7.64 -4.65 -30.31
CA ILE A 118 -8.22 -3.88 -29.20
C ILE A 118 -7.59 -2.48 -29.16
N ILE A 119 -8.44 -1.47 -29.00
CA ILE A 119 -8.07 -0.09 -28.68
C ILE A 119 -8.47 0.13 -27.22
N TRP A 120 -7.48 0.25 -26.35
CA TRP A 120 -7.65 0.57 -24.93
C TRP A 120 -6.33 1.12 -24.38
N GLN A 121 -6.44 1.96 -23.34
CA GLN A 121 -5.30 2.49 -22.60
C GLN A 121 -5.57 2.31 -21.10
N GLY A 122 -4.53 1.90 -20.36
CA GLY A 122 -4.60 1.79 -18.90
C GLY A 122 -4.85 3.13 -18.24
N ASN A 123 -5.58 3.10 -17.12
CA ASN A 123 -5.76 4.26 -16.26
C ASN A 123 -4.78 4.20 -15.07
N PRO A 124 -4.54 5.33 -14.37
CA PRO A 124 -3.67 5.36 -13.19
C PRO A 124 -4.14 4.49 -12.01
N ASN A 125 -5.39 4.02 -12.03
CA ASN A 125 -5.97 3.17 -10.99
C ASN A 125 -5.74 1.67 -11.24
N ASN A 126 -5.14 1.32 -12.38
CA ASN A 126 -4.94 -0.05 -12.84
C ASN A 126 -6.24 -0.86 -13.01
N GLU A 127 -7.35 -0.17 -13.24
CA GLU A 127 -8.64 -0.81 -13.45
C GLU A 127 -8.80 -1.18 -14.92
N ILE A 128 -9.19 -2.43 -15.17
CA ILE A 128 -9.52 -2.90 -16.52
C ILE A 128 -11.03 -2.73 -16.72
N ILE A 129 -11.42 -1.55 -17.18
CA ILE A 129 -12.81 -1.23 -17.49
C ILE A 129 -13.11 -1.69 -18.91
N VAL A 130 -13.78 -2.84 -19.05
CA VAL A 130 -14.12 -3.44 -20.35
C VAL A 130 -14.97 -2.51 -21.21
N ALA A 131 -15.83 -1.69 -20.59
CA ALA A 131 -16.68 -0.73 -21.28
C ALA A 131 -15.89 0.34 -22.06
N ASP A 132 -14.64 0.60 -21.69
CA ASP A 132 -13.78 1.58 -22.35
C ASP A 132 -13.04 1.00 -23.57
N MET A 133 -13.14 -0.31 -23.80
CA MET A 133 -12.45 -1.00 -24.89
C MET A 133 -13.21 -0.87 -26.20
N LYS A 134 -12.48 -0.69 -27.30
CA LYS A 134 -13.04 -0.75 -28.67
C LYS A 134 -12.34 -1.82 -29.49
N ILE A 135 -13.07 -2.45 -30.39
CA ILE A 135 -12.52 -3.38 -31.38
C ILE A 135 -12.28 -2.61 -32.67
N LYS A 136 -11.08 -2.72 -33.24
CA LYS A 136 -10.78 -2.25 -34.60
C LYS A 136 -11.67 -3.01 -35.58
N GLY A 137 -12.52 -2.29 -36.30
CA GLY A 137 -13.26 -2.81 -37.45
C GLY A 137 -12.34 -3.16 -38.62
#